data_AF-A0A8E2DHD8-F1
#
_entry.id   AF-A0A8E2DHD8-F1
#
_cell.length_a   1.000
_cell.length_b   1.000
_cell.length_c   1.000
_cell.angle_alpha   90.00
_cell.angle_beta   90.00
_cell.angle_gamma   90.00
#
_symmetry.space_group_name_H-M   'P 1'
#
loop_
_entity.id
_entity.type
_entity.pdbx_description
1 polymer ?
#
loop_
_entity_poly.entity_id
_entity_poly.type
_entity_poly.pdbx_seq_one_letter_code
_entity_poly.pdbx_strand_id
1 'polypeptide(L)'
;MKEARESFRRAAANSAQVDIASLQKRVAELEVHASTTEAIMEGLWAEIMELRRTVRTAAHARMVPKKIRRARTAARRSPKDTKTGNEQIVAEGQQRLAVQPPATAEDTPRAPPQEMVPSTSSGPQDRPPSTRGTTRAVSEHPIGSEEVEDDENSGWYLEYSAPPATAMTMLGGFSLESLMEHLSLDDEIMRCIGSLQTMQGTDMRLHVELNMVFIHDPIILESPDKTYLIGWAPRETNRDTVAYLTNGTSRAVALHVFSFRPDMDGWCYFGLHIVTPVQLDLEWSWNNLGKKDAHMLAGELKKRWNSDISPSEITSMLQSGQLEQCCFELSSTGLESRTRSFVIDTDLEDSAGTR
;
A
#
# COMPACT_ATOMS: atom_id res chain seq x y z
N MET A 1 59.74 27.15 -25.41
CA MET A 1 59.03 26.56 -24.25
C MET A 1 57.58 27.03 -24.08
N LYS A 2 57.27 28.33 -24.20
CA LYS A 2 55.88 28.83 -24.07
C LYS A 2 54.93 28.26 -25.14
N GLU A 3 55.35 28.26 -26.41
CA GLU A 3 54.58 27.70 -27.53
C GLU A 3 54.32 26.18 -27.39
N ALA A 4 55.31 25.42 -26.92
CA ALA A 4 55.14 23.98 -26.66
C ALA A 4 54.10 23.69 -25.56
N ARG A 5 54.05 24.52 -24.51
CA ARG A 5 53.02 24.40 -23.45
C ARG A 5 51.63 24.75 -23.97
N GLU A 6 51.51 25.77 -24.81
CA GLU A 6 50.23 26.13 -25.43
C GLU A 6 49.74 25.06 -26.41
N SER A 7 50.64 24.50 -27.23
CA SER A 7 50.33 23.38 -28.13
C SER A 7 49.82 22.16 -27.35
N PHE A 8 50.50 21.77 -26.26
CA PHE A 8 50.07 20.67 -25.42
C PHE A 8 48.70 20.91 -24.77
N ARG A 9 48.44 22.13 -24.26
CA ARG A 9 47.13 22.47 -23.69
C ARG A 9 46.00 22.40 -24.72
N ARG A 10 46.23 22.87 -25.95
CA ARG A 10 45.24 22.76 -27.04
C ARG A 10 45.00 21.30 -27.43
N ALA A 11 46.05 20.48 -27.53
CA ALA A 11 45.90 19.05 -27.82
C ALA A 11 45.10 18.32 -26.73
N ALA A 12 45.38 18.59 -25.45
CA ALA A 12 44.64 18.02 -24.33
C ALA A 12 43.16 18.47 -24.31
N ALA A 13 42.89 19.76 -24.57
CA ALA A 13 41.52 20.29 -24.65
C ALA A 13 40.74 19.65 -25.81
N ASN A 14 41.36 19.50 -26.99
CA ASN A 14 40.73 18.84 -28.13
C ASN A 14 40.45 17.36 -27.85
N SER A 15 41.36 16.64 -27.17
CA SER A 15 41.14 15.26 -26.76
C SER A 15 39.94 15.15 -25.81
N ALA A 16 39.89 15.99 -24.76
CA ALA A 16 38.78 15.99 -23.81
C ALA A 16 37.44 16.33 -24.48
N GLN A 17 37.44 17.24 -25.45
CA GLN A 17 36.22 17.62 -26.17
C GLN A 17 35.70 16.49 -27.08
N VAL A 18 36.59 15.69 -27.69
CA VAL A 18 36.21 14.49 -28.44
C VAL A 18 35.62 13.43 -27.51
N ASP A 19 36.21 13.23 -26.33
CA ASP A 19 35.72 12.27 -25.33
C ASP A 19 34.32 12.69 -24.80
N ILE A 20 34.12 13.97 -24.51
CA ILE A 20 32.81 14.51 -24.08
C ILE A 20 31.75 14.30 -25.17
N ALA A 21 32.06 14.64 -26.43
CA ALA A 21 31.11 14.44 -27.53
C ALA A 21 30.77 12.95 -27.74
N SER A 22 31.75 12.07 -27.59
CA SER A 22 31.53 10.62 -27.65
C SER A 22 30.64 10.12 -26.50
N LEU A 23 30.83 10.63 -25.29
CA LEU A 23 30.00 10.28 -24.13
C LEU A 23 28.57 10.79 -24.30
N GLN A 24 28.38 12.04 -24.73
CA GLN A 24 27.06 12.61 -25.00
C GLN A 24 26.28 11.80 -26.04
N LYS A 25 26.95 11.39 -27.13
CA LYS A 25 26.35 10.52 -28.14
C LYS A 25 25.87 9.20 -27.54
N ARG A 26 26.71 8.56 -26.70
CA ARG A 26 26.38 7.29 -26.06
C ARG A 26 25.25 7.41 -25.03
N VAL A 27 25.16 8.54 -24.32
CA VAL A 27 24.03 8.85 -23.43
C VAL A 27 22.74 8.96 -24.24
N ALA A 28 22.73 9.71 -25.34
CA ALA A 28 21.56 9.83 -26.20
C ALA A 28 21.12 8.48 -26.80
N GLU A 29 22.07 7.64 -27.22
CA GLU A 29 21.78 6.27 -27.69
C GLU A 29 21.14 5.40 -26.59
N LEU A 30 21.62 5.52 -25.34
CA LEU A 30 21.05 4.80 -24.19
C LEU A 30 19.66 5.33 -23.80
N GLU A 31 19.41 6.64 -23.90
CA GLU A 31 18.08 7.23 -23.67
C GLU A 31 17.05 6.72 -24.69
N VAL A 32 17.42 6.67 -25.97
CA VAL A 32 16.57 6.10 -27.03
C VAL A 32 16.31 4.62 -26.79
N HIS A 33 17.33 3.85 -26.40
CA HIS A 33 17.16 2.44 -26.08
C HIS A 33 16.25 2.25 -24.85
N ALA A 34 16.43 3.04 -23.80
CA ALA A 34 15.59 3.00 -22.60
C ALA A 34 14.12 3.28 -22.92
N SER A 35 13.85 4.35 -23.69
CA SER A 35 12.50 4.70 -24.15
C SER A 35 11.88 3.58 -25.01
N THR A 36 12.66 2.96 -25.89
CA THR A 36 12.19 1.84 -26.72
C THR A 36 11.84 0.61 -25.86
N THR A 37 12.67 0.28 -24.87
CA THR A 37 12.39 -0.83 -23.96
C THR A 37 11.17 -0.58 -23.08
N GLU A 38 10.97 0.66 -22.64
CA GLU A 38 9.78 1.06 -21.88
C GLU A 38 8.51 0.88 -22.72
N ALA A 39 8.52 1.32 -23.99
CA ALA A 39 7.39 1.12 -24.90
C ALA A 39 7.09 -0.36 -25.16
N ILE A 40 8.12 -1.21 -25.26
CA ILE A 40 7.94 -2.68 -25.41
C ILE A 40 7.33 -3.28 -24.14
N MET A 41 7.80 -2.87 -22.95
CA MET A 41 7.26 -3.36 -21.68
C MET A 41 5.80 -2.95 -21.49
N GLU A 42 5.43 -1.72 -21.81
CA GLU A 42 4.04 -1.24 -21.79
C GLU A 42 3.16 -2.04 -22.77
N GLY A 43 3.66 -2.37 -23.97
CA GLY A 43 2.96 -3.22 -24.94
C GLY A 43 2.72 -4.65 -24.43
N LEU A 44 3.74 -5.28 -23.82
CA LEU A 44 3.60 -6.62 -23.22
C LEU A 44 2.65 -6.60 -22.01
N TRP A 45 2.67 -5.53 -21.22
CA TRP A 45 1.75 -5.34 -20.10
C TRP A 45 0.30 -5.26 -20.56
N ALA A 46 0.02 -4.49 -21.61
CA ALA A 46 -1.32 -4.43 -22.20
C ALA A 46 -1.80 -5.81 -22.69
N GLU A 47 -0.92 -6.60 -23.32
CA GLU A 47 -1.24 -7.96 -23.77
C GLU A 47 -1.54 -8.91 -22.59
N ILE A 48 -0.73 -8.86 -21.52
CA ILE A 48 -0.97 -9.64 -20.29
C ILE A 48 -2.31 -9.26 -19.66
N MET A 49 -2.64 -7.98 -19.61
CA MET A 49 -3.91 -7.50 -19.05
C MET A 49 -5.11 -7.97 -19.86
N GLU A 50 -5.02 -7.96 -21.19
CA GLU A 50 -6.08 -8.46 -22.07
C GLU A 50 -6.23 -9.99 -21.98
N LEU A 51 -5.12 -10.72 -21.86
CA LEU A 51 -5.14 -12.16 -21.58
C LEU A 51 -5.82 -12.46 -20.25
N ARG A 52 -5.47 -11.73 -19.18
CA ARG A 52 -6.13 -11.87 -17.87
C ARG A 52 -7.63 -11.56 -17.96
N ARG A 53 -8.04 -10.54 -18.72
CA ARG A 53 -9.47 -10.22 -18.96
C ARG A 53 -10.17 -11.38 -19.70
N THR A 54 -9.54 -11.93 -20.74
CA THR A 54 -10.09 -13.04 -21.54
C THR A 54 -10.24 -14.32 -20.73
N VAL A 55 -9.25 -14.66 -19.91
CA VAL A 55 -9.31 -15.83 -19.02
C VAL A 55 -10.45 -15.67 -18.00
N ARG A 56 -10.63 -14.46 -17.44
CA ARG A 56 -11.72 -14.17 -16.49
C ARG A 56 -13.11 -14.29 -17.12
N THR A 57 -13.32 -13.70 -18.31
CA THR A 57 -14.62 -13.83 -19.01
C THR A 57 -14.93 -15.29 -19.37
N ALA A 58 -13.93 -16.07 -19.76
CA ALA A 58 -14.09 -17.50 -20.01
C ALA A 58 -14.41 -18.29 -18.73
N ALA A 59 -13.80 -17.95 -17.59
CA ALA A 59 -14.08 -18.59 -16.30
C ALA A 59 -15.53 -18.30 -15.84
N HIS A 60 -15.97 -17.05 -15.92
CA HIS A 60 -17.35 -16.67 -15.60
C HIS A 60 -18.37 -17.39 -16.50
N ALA A 61 -18.13 -17.45 -17.81
CA ALA A 61 -19.00 -18.15 -18.75
C ALA A 61 -19.16 -19.65 -18.42
N ARG A 62 -18.14 -20.28 -17.82
CA ARG A 62 -18.18 -21.69 -17.36
C ARG A 62 -18.91 -21.86 -16.03
N MET A 63 -18.87 -20.87 -15.15
CA MET A 63 -19.48 -20.95 -13.81
C MET A 63 -20.96 -20.61 -13.77
N VAL A 64 -21.55 -20.02 -14.83
CA VAL A 64 -23.01 -19.83 -14.91
C VAL A 64 -23.68 -21.22 -14.92
N PRO A 65 -24.41 -21.60 -13.84
CA PRO A 65 -25.03 -22.92 -13.78
C PRO A 65 -26.04 -23.05 -14.91
N LYS A 66 -26.03 -24.17 -15.64
CA LYS A 66 -27.09 -24.57 -16.57
C LYS A 66 -28.41 -24.88 -15.85
N LYS A 67 -28.89 -23.98 -15.00
CA LYS A 67 -30.27 -23.97 -14.49
C LYS A 67 -31.09 -23.22 -15.54
N ILE A 68 -31.59 -23.96 -16.53
CA ILE A 68 -32.83 -23.75 -17.33
C ILE A 68 -32.71 -24.67 -18.55
N ARG A 69 -32.99 -25.96 -18.36
CA ARG A 69 -33.48 -26.82 -19.46
C ARG A 69 -34.24 -28.06 -18.96
N ARG A 70 -34.99 -27.92 -17.87
CA ARG A 70 -35.96 -28.92 -17.41
C ARG A 70 -37.21 -28.25 -16.85
N ALA A 71 -37.99 -27.59 -17.71
CA ALA A 71 -39.37 -27.20 -17.41
C ALA A 71 -40.16 -26.87 -18.68
N ARG A 72 -40.17 -27.76 -19.69
CA ARG A 72 -41.13 -27.65 -20.80
C ARG A 72 -41.30 -28.95 -21.58
N THR A 73 -41.65 -30.03 -20.88
CA THR A 73 -42.16 -31.25 -21.53
C THR A 73 -42.91 -32.14 -20.53
N ALA A 74 -44.08 -31.68 -20.06
CA ALA A 74 -45.06 -32.56 -19.42
C ALA A 74 -46.42 -31.86 -19.28
N ALA A 75 -47.29 -31.98 -20.28
CA ALA A 75 -48.75 -32.04 -20.12
C ALA A 75 -49.43 -32.19 -21.50
N ARG A 76 -49.18 -33.30 -22.20
CA ARG A 76 -50.14 -33.80 -23.18
C ARG A 76 -49.98 -35.31 -23.39
N ARG A 77 -50.99 -36.02 -22.90
CA ARG A 77 -51.53 -37.31 -23.38
C ARG A 77 -50.75 -38.61 -23.06
N SER A 78 -51.32 -39.39 -22.16
CA SER A 78 -51.40 -40.87 -22.22
C SER A 78 -52.29 -41.33 -23.39
N PRO A 79 -52.44 -42.64 -23.67
CA PRO A 79 -51.42 -43.70 -23.76
C PRO A 79 -51.59 -44.53 -25.06
N LYS A 80 -50.56 -45.28 -25.49
CA LYS A 80 -50.72 -46.62 -26.09
C LYS A 80 -49.36 -47.31 -26.28
N ASP A 81 -49.29 -48.47 -25.63
CA ASP A 81 -48.56 -49.69 -25.97
C ASP A 81 -47.63 -49.64 -27.19
N THR A 82 -46.34 -49.90 -26.99
CA THR A 82 -45.74 -51.11 -27.58
C THR A 82 -44.44 -51.50 -26.88
N LYS A 83 -44.31 -52.81 -26.80
CA LYS A 83 -43.34 -53.67 -26.12
C LYS A 83 -42.08 -53.82 -26.99
N THR A 84 -40.97 -54.21 -26.35
CA THR A 84 -39.90 -55.11 -26.85
C THR A 84 -38.58 -54.48 -27.35
N GLY A 85 -37.47 -55.04 -26.84
CA GLY A 85 -36.08 -54.88 -27.32
C GLY A 85 -35.24 -54.02 -26.37
N ASN A 86 -34.57 -54.53 -25.34
CA ASN A 86 -33.49 -55.54 -25.33
C ASN A 86 -32.30 -55.13 -26.19
N GLU A 87 -31.38 -54.35 -25.62
CA GLU A 87 -29.97 -54.42 -26.00
C GLU A 87 -29.07 -53.98 -24.84
N GLN A 88 -28.03 -54.79 -24.69
CA GLN A 88 -27.14 -54.97 -23.57
C GLN A 88 -25.76 -54.56 -24.07
N ILE A 89 -25.19 -53.43 -23.64
CA ILE A 89 -23.78 -53.13 -23.93
C ILE A 89 -23.11 -52.49 -22.71
N VAL A 90 -22.32 -53.35 -22.05
CA VAL A 90 -20.93 -53.18 -21.60
C VAL A 90 -20.57 -51.96 -20.74
N ALA A 91 -20.09 -52.32 -19.55
CA ALA A 91 -19.40 -51.50 -18.58
C ALA A 91 -17.94 -51.23 -18.98
N GLU A 92 -17.49 -50.00 -18.76
CA GLU A 92 -16.10 -49.58 -18.52
C GLU A 92 -16.24 -48.24 -17.76
N GLY A 93 -15.75 -48.02 -16.54
CA GLY A 93 -14.51 -48.51 -15.96
C GLY A 93 -13.51 -47.35 -15.90
N GLN A 94 -13.73 -46.34 -15.06
CA GLN A 94 -12.69 -45.35 -14.75
C GLN A 94 -12.54 -45.14 -13.25
N GLN A 95 -11.39 -45.64 -12.79
CA GLN A 95 -10.90 -45.70 -11.43
C GLN A 95 -10.60 -44.31 -10.88
N ARG A 96 -11.05 -44.11 -9.64
CA ARG A 96 -10.51 -43.12 -8.71
C ARG A 96 -9.05 -43.45 -8.40
N LEU A 97 -8.15 -42.51 -8.64
CA LEU A 97 -6.84 -42.48 -7.98
C LEU A 97 -6.95 -41.55 -6.77
N ALA A 98 -7.08 -42.14 -5.60
CA ALA A 98 -6.88 -41.48 -4.32
C ALA A 98 -5.38 -41.53 -4.01
N VAL A 99 -4.73 -40.37 -3.97
CA VAL A 99 -3.35 -40.23 -3.49
C VAL A 99 -3.42 -39.90 -1.99
N GLN A 100 -3.08 -40.88 -1.16
CA GLN A 100 -2.70 -40.65 0.23
C GLN A 100 -1.25 -40.14 0.27
N PRO A 101 -0.92 -39.10 1.05
CA PRO A 101 0.44 -38.87 1.48
C PRO A 101 0.78 -39.69 2.75
N PRO A 102 2.05 -40.11 2.90
CA PRO A 102 2.48 -41.01 3.97
C PRO A 102 2.62 -40.31 5.31
N ALA A 103 2.25 -41.04 6.36
CA ALA A 103 2.57 -40.73 7.74
C ALA A 103 4.09 -40.74 7.95
N THR A 104 4.62 -39.66 8.53
CA THR A 104 5.97 -39.65 9.11
C THR A 104 5.80 -39.35 10.60
N ALA A 105 6.20 -40.31 11.41
CA ALA A 105 6.16 -40.28 12.87
C ALA A 105 7.48 -39.71 13.42
N GLU A 106 7.34 -39.03 14.58
CA GLU A 106 8.34 -38.84 15.65
C GLU A 106 9.59 -38.02 15.25
N ASP A 107 10.05 -37.03 16.02
CA ASP A 107 10.39 -37.11 17.44
C ASP A 107 10.70 -35.68 17.97
N THR A 108 11.00 -35.55 19.27
CA THR A 108 11.62 -34.41 19.99
C THR A 108 10.69 -33.35 20.64
N PRO A 109 11.11 -32.69 21.75
CA PRO A 109 11.07 -33.21 23.11
C PRO A 109 10.28 -32.32 24.10
N ARG A 110 9.85 -32.98 25.17
CA ARG A 110 9.14 -32.49 26.36
C ARG A 110 9.89 -31.36 27.10
N ALA A 111 9.26 -30.20 27.22
CA ALA A 111 9.70 -29.11 28.08
C ALA A 111 9.30 -29.34 29.56
N PRO A 112 10.10 -28.86 30.54
CA PRO A 112 9.82 -29.00 31.97
C PRO A 112 8.75 -28.02 32.47
N PRO A 113 8.08 -28.33 33.60
CA PRO A 113 6.97 -27.53 34.12
C PRO A 113 7.47 -26.24 34.78
N GLN A 114 6.88 -25.11 34.43
CA GLN A 114 7.10 -23.84 35.13
C GLN A 114 6.32 -23.82 36.44
N GLU A 115 7.04 -23.49 37.51
CA GLU A 115 6.54 -23.27 38.86
C GLU A 115 5.56 -22.08 38.90
N MET A 116 4.40 -22.34 39.50
CA MET A 116 3.44 -21.31 39.91
C MET A 116 4.01 -20.51 41.09
N VAL A 117 4.18 -19.21 40.91
CA VAL A 117 4.42 -18.26 42.01
C VAL A 117 3.10 -17.50 42.30
N PRO A 118 2.72 -17.34 43.58
CA PRO A 118 1.38 -16.89 43.96
C PRO A 118 1.19 -15.38 43.88
N SER A 119 -0.01 -15.00 43.47
CA SER A 119 -0.55 -13.64 43.50
C SER A 119 -0.83 -13.17 44.94
N THR A 120 -0.14 -12.11 45.36
CA THR A 120 -0.55 -11.21 46.47
C THR A 120 -1.34 -10.05 45.84
N SER A 121 -2.67 -10.01 45.93
CA SER A 121 -3.50 -9.59 47.07
C SER A 121 -3.36 -8.11 47.46
N SER A 122 -4.44 -7.37 47.16
CA SER A 122 -5.10 -6.34 47.99
C SER A 122 -4.35 -5.06 48.40
N GLY A 123 -4.83 -3.92 47.89
CA GLY A 123 -4.67 -2.60 48.48
C GLY A 123 -5.83 -1.68 48.08
N PRO A 124 -6.56 -1.04 49.04
CA PRO A 124 -7.82 -0.33 48.79
C PRO A 124 -7.57 1.12 48.34
N GLN A 125 -8.30 1.59 47.33
CA GLN A 125 -8.23 2.98 46.88
C GLN A 125 -9.42 3.76 47.48
N ASP A 126 -9.08 4.58 48.47
CA ASP A 126 -9.96 5.54 49.12
C ASP A 126 -10.50 6.58 48.13
N ARG A 127 -11.83 6.77 48.18
CA ARG A 127 -12.51 7.97 47.68
C ARG A 127 -12.33 9.12 48.66
N PRO A 128 -12.13 10.35 48.15
CA PRO A 128 -12.69 11.52 48.80
C PRO A 128 -13.71 12.25 47.92
N PRO A 129 -14.54 13.13 48.54
CA PRO A 129 -15.84 13.53 48.03
C PRO A 129 -15.82 14.78 47.15
N SER A 130 -16.90 14.85 46.35
CA SER A 130 -17.46 16.02 45.69
C SER A 130 -17.55 17.25 46.62
N THR A 131 -16.89 18.34 46.23
CA THR A 131 -17.15 19.69 46.78
C THR A 131 -17.79 20.56 45.71
N ARG A 132 -18.98 21.05 46.04
CA ARG A 132 -19.88 21.87 45.22
C ARG A 132 -19.62 23.34 45.52
N GLY A 133 -19.43 24.13 44.47
CA GLY A 133 -19.79 25.55 44.37
C GLY A 133 -18.95 26.57 45.15
N THR A 134 -18.37 27.56 44.46
CA THR A 134 -18.37 28.97 44.90
C THR A 134 -18.06 29.89 43.71
N THR A 135 -18.79 31.00 43.74
CA THR A 135 -18.92 32.18 42.91
C THR A 135 -17.64 32.85 42.38
N ARG A 136 -17.71 33.24 41.10
CA ARG A 136 -17.49 34.61 40.57
C ARG A 136 -16.44 35.48 41.29
N ALA A 137 -15.28 35.63 40.65
CA ALA A 137 -14.49 36.86 40.69
C ALA A 137 -13.87 37.10 39.31
N VAL A 138 -14.30 38.19 38.68
CA VAL A 138 -13.69 38.76 37.48
C VAL A 138 -12.34 39.34 37.91
N SER A 139 -11.26 38.75 37.45
CA SER A 139 -9.92 39.35 37.50
C SER A 139 -9.46 39.57 36.07
N GLU A 140 -9.42 40.85 35.72
CA GLU A 140 -8.81 41.39 34.52
C GLU A 140 -7.31 41.12 34.61
N HIS A 141 -6.83 40.12 33.86
CA HIS A 141 -5.41 39.92 33.63
C HIS A 141 -4.99 40.60 32.33
N PRO A 142 -3.79 41.22 32.31
CA PRO A 142 -3.33 42.02 31.20
C PRO A 142 -3.11 41.16 29.97
N ILE A 143 -3.67 41.63 28.86
CA ILE A 143 -3.49 41.16 27.49
C ILE A 143 -2.03 41.43 27.13
N GLY A 144 -1.15 40.52 27.53
CA GLY A 144 0.16 40.31 26.93
C GLY A 144 0.03 39.11 26.03
N SER A 145 -0.54 39.30 24.84
CA SER A 145 -0.42 38.36 23.75
C SER A 145 1.06 38.37 23.37
N GLU A 146 1.86 37.56 24.07
CA GLU A 146 3.10 37.05 23.50
C GLU A 146 2.65 36.28 22.26
N GLU A 147 2.63 36.98 21.13
CA GLU A 147 2.89 36.38 19.83
C GLU A 147 4.21 35.65 20.02
N VAL A 148 4.12 34.42 20.50
CA VAL A 148 5.14 33.41 20.26
C VAL A 148 5.25 33.45 18.75
N GLU A 149 6.29 34.10 18.27
CA GLU A 149 6.75 33.96 16.90
C GLU A 149 6.84 32.46 16.73
N ASP A 150 5.78 31.88 16.14
CA ASP A 150 5.75 30.52 15.66
C ASP A 150 6.90 30.52 14.68
N ASP A 151 8.04 30.08 15.21
CA ASP A 151 9.29 29.81 14.53
C ASP A 151 8.86 29.33 13.15
N GLU A 152 9.29 30.01 12.08
CA GLU A 152 8.94 29.72 10.67
C GLU A 152 9.53 28.35 10.30
N ASN A 153 9.03 27.33 11.00
CA ASN A 153 9.75 26.15 11.42
C ASN A 153 9.60 25.14 10.31
N SER A 154 10.53 25.20 9.37
CA SER A 154 10.82 24.20 8.35
C SER A 154 9.71 23.93 7.31
N GLY A 155 8.44 24.23 7.58
CA GLY A 155 7.32 23.92 6.70
C GLY A 155 7.00 22.42 6.58
N TRP A 156 7.65 21.56 7.37
CA TRP A 156 7.39 20.11 7.39
C TRP A 156 6.35 19.76 8.44
N TYR A 157 5.40 18.89 8.10
CA TYR A 157 4.40 18.40 9.05
C TYR A 157 3.92 16.97 8.73
N LEU A 158 3.43 16.27 9.75
CA LEU A 158 2.82 14.95 9.61
C LEU A 158 1.31 15.08 9.44
N GLU A 159 0.78 14.42 8.42
CA GLU A 159 -0.63 14.32 8.11
C GLU A 159 -1.09 12.85 8.21
N TYR A 160 -2.25 12.63 8.81
CA TYR A 160 -2.77 11.30 9.14
C TYR A 160 -4.13 11.01 8.50
N SER A 161 -4.78 12.03 7.96
CA SER A 161 -6.19 12.00 7.58
C SER A 161 -6.48 12.66 6.24
N ALA A 162 -5.74 13.71 5.87
CA ALA A 162 -5.92 14.39 4.60
C ALA A 162 -5.23 13.62 3.46
N PRO A 163 -5.69 13.80 2.21
CA PRO A 163 -4.97 13.27 1.05
C PRO A 163 -3.56 13.89 0.94
N PRO A 164 -2.61 13.20 0.27
CA PRO A 164 -1.34 13.77 -0.14
C PRO A 164 -1.52 15.12 -0.84
N ALA A 165 -0.68 16.12 -0.58
CA ALA A 165 -0.72 17.40 -1.28
C ALA A 165 -0.47 17.25 -2.79
N THR A 166 0.26 16.22 -3.19
CA THR A 166 0.47 15.84 -4.60
C THR A 166 -0.72 15.10 -5.23
N ALA A 167 -1.79 14.81 -4.49
CA ALA A 167 -2.95 14.10 -5.03
C ALA A 167 -3.56 14.88 -6.21
N MET A 168 -3.72 14.21 -7.35
CA MET A 168 -4.26 14.84 -8.57
C MET A 168 -5.78 14.96 -8.55
N THR A 169 -6.41 14.04 -7.84
CA THR A 169 -7.84 13.91 -7.69
C THR A 169 -8.11 13.25 -6.35
N MET A 170 -9.35 13.37 -5.87
CA MET A 170 -9.81 12.62 -4.71
C MET A 170 -11.19 12.07 -5.06
N LEU A 171 -11.20 10.86 -5.59
CA LEU A 171 -12.42 10.07 -5.77
C LEU A 171 -12.47 9.05 -4.64
N GLY A 172 -13.58 8.88 -3.95
CA GLY A 172 -13.53 7.98 -2.80
C GLY A 172 -14.84 7.71 -2.10
N GLY A 173 -14.69 7.04 -0.96
CA GLY A 173 -15.82 6.43 -0.26
C GLY A 173 -16.20 5.08 -0.85
N PHE A 174 -15.29 4.45 -1.62
CA PHE A 174 -15.52 3.13 -2.21
C PHE A 174 -15.49 2.05 -1.13
N SER A 175 -16.52 1.20 -1.14
CA SER A 175 -16.48 -0.06 -0.40
C SER A 175 -15.51 -1.03 -1.08
N LEU A 176 -15.10 -2.09 -0.37
CA LEU A 176 -14.33 -3.18 -0.98
C LEU A 176 -15.07 -3.81 -2.18
N GLU A 177 -16.39 -3.98 -2.08
CA GLU A 177 -17.22 -4.52 -3.16
C GLU A 177 -17.20 -3.63 -4.40
N SER A 178 -17.28 -2.31 -4.21
CA SER A 178 -17.17 -1.33 -5.30
C SER A 178 -15.79 -1.38 -5.96
N LEU A 179 -14.70 -1.43 -5.17
CA LEU A 179 -13.35 -1.60 -5.73
C LEU A 179 -13.22 -2.89 -6.55
N MET A 180 -13.77 -4.00 -6.06
CA MET A 180 -13.76 -5.28 -6.76
C MET A 180 -14.44 -5.19 -8.12
N GLU A 181 -15.59 -4.52 -8.21
CA GLU A 181 -16.34 -4.32 -9.45
C GLU A 181 -15.58 -3.42 -10.43
N HIS A 182 -15.18 -2.22 -10.01
CA HIS A 182 -14.54 -1.23 -10.88
C HIS A 182 -13.14 -1.65 -11.36
N LEU A 183 -12.36 -2.26 -10.48
CA LEU A 183 -10.98 -2.65 -10.78
C LEU A 183 -10.88 -4.10 -11.26
N SER A 184 -12.01 -4.82 -11.29
CA SER A 184 -12.09 -6.24 -11.63
C SER A 184 -11.13 -7.12 -10.81
N LEU A 185 -10.93 -6.79 -9.54
CA LEU A 185 -10.04 -7.55 -8.65
C LEU A 185 -10.68 -8.91 -8.32
N ASP A 186 -9.85 -9.94 -8.16
CA ASP A 186 -10.36 -11.25 -7.73
C ASP A 186 -10.54 -11.31 -6.20
N ASP A 187 -11.27 -12.34 -5.74
CA ASP A 187 -11.55 -12.55 -4.32
C ASP A 187 -10.28 -12.70 -3.47
N GLU A 188 -9.19 -13.20 -4.06
CA GLU A 188 -7.92 -13.38 -3.35
C GLU A 188 -7.25 -12.04 -3.10
N ILE A 189 -7.16 -11.18 -4.12
CA ILE A 189 -6.66 -9.81 -3.99
C ILE A 189 -7.55 -9.02 -3.01
N MET A 190 -8.87 -9.14 -3.12
CA MET A 190 -9.79 -8.45 -2.20
C MET A 190 -9.61 -8.90 -0.76
N ARG A 191 -9.34 -10.19 -0.52
CA ARG A 191 -8.99 -10.70 0.81
C ARG A 191 -7.66 -10.13 1.31
N CYS A 192 -6.66 -9.98 0.43
CA CYS A 192 -5.39 -9.33 0.78
C CYS A 192 -5.61 -7.86 1.16
N ILE A 193 -6.36 -7.09 0.37
CA ILE A 193 -6.69 -5.68 0.65
C ILE A 193 -7.48 -5.56 1.95
N GLY A 194 -8.51 -6.40 2.17
CA GLY A 194 -9.29 -6.42 3.40
C GLY A 194 -8.47 -6.78 4.64
N SER A 195 -7.46 -7.66 4.48
CA SER A 195 -6.57 -8.04 5.58
C SER A 195 -5.68 -6.90 6.09
N LEU A 196 -5.48 -5.84 5.30
CA LEU A 196 -4.71 -4.66 5.73
C LEU A 196 -5.30 -4.00 6.98
N GLN A 197 -6.62 -4.08 7.18
CA GLN A 197 -7.28 -3.53 8.37
C GLN A 197 -6.93 -4.29 9.64
N THR A 198 -6.74 -5.61 9.53
CA THR A 198 -6.48 -6.51 10.67
C THR A 198 -5.00 -6.85 10.85
N MET A 199 -4.15 -6.41 9.91
CA MET A 199 -2.72 -6.63 9.99
C MET A 199 -2.12 -5.94 11.22
N GLN A 200 -1.45 -6.74 12.05
CA GLN A 200 -0.71 -6.28 13.22
C GLN A 200 0.78 -6.19 12.87
N GLY A 201 1.52 -5.35 13.60
CA GLY A 201 2.96 -5.21 13.43
C GLY A 201 3.38 -3.79 13.07
N THR A 202 4.70 -3.61 12.96
CA THR A 202 5.33 -2.29 12.81
C THR A 202 5.21 -1.69 11.42
N ASP A 203 4.73 -2.48 10.46
CA ASP A 203 5.02 -2.26 9.06
C ASP A 203 4.00 -1.33 8.40
N MET A 204 4.38 -0.79 7.23
CA MET A 204 3.40 -0.11 6.40
C MET A 204 2.36 -1.11 5.91
N ARG A 205 1.09 -0.86 6.24
CA ARG A 205 -0.04 -1.68 5.84
C ARG A 205 -0.41 -1.34 4.40
N LEU A 206 0.27 -1.99 3.46
CA LEU A 206 0.05 -1.81 2.04
C LEU A 206 0.01 -3.12 1.27
N HIS A 207 -0.68 -3.11 0.14
CA HIS A 207 -0.73 -4.19 -0.83
C HIS A 207 -0.54 -3.61 -2.22
N VAL A 208 0.38 -4.21 -2.99
CA VAL A 208 0.61 -3.86 -4.40
C VAL A 208 0.02 -4.96 -5.26
N GLU A 209 -0.86 -4.57 -6.18
CA GLU A 209 -1.37 -5.44 -7.23
C GLU A 209 -1.21 -4.71 -8.56
N LEU A 210 -0.54 -5.36 -9.52
CA LEU A 210 -0.25 -4.75 -10.83
C LEU A 210 0.48 -3.42 -10.69
N ASN A 211 -0.17 -2.34 -11.14
CA ASN A 211 0.28 -0.95 -11.07
C ASN A 211 -0.56 -0.14 -10.06
N MET A 212 -1.15 -0.78 -9.06
CA MET A 212 -1.96 -0.16 -8.01
C MET A 212 -1.32 -0.45 -6.65
N VAL A 213 -1.41 0.51 -5.74
CA VAL A 213 -1.05 0.34 -4.34
C VAL A 213 -2.24 0.72 -3.47
N PHE A 214 -2.60 -0.18 -2.57
CA PHE A 214 -3.65 -0.02 -1.56
C PHE A 214 -2.97 0.18 -0.21
N ILE A 215 -3.19 1.33 0.43
CA ILE A 215 -2.56 1.71 1.69
C ILE A 215 -3.64 1.89 2.76
N HIS A 216 -3.45 1.28 3.93
CA HIS A 216 -4.37 1.43 5.07
C HIS A 216 -3.76 2.31 6.16
N ASP A 217 -4.46 3.42 6.44
CA ASP A 217 -4.05 4.53 7.32
C ASP A 217 -2.59 4.97 7.06
N PRO A 218 -2.33 5.64 5.92
CA PRO A 218 -1.00 6.17 5.64
C PRO A 218 -0.62 7.23 6.68
N ILE A 219 0.66 7.30 6.99
CA ILE A 219 1.25 8.48 7.62
C ILE A 219 1.93 9.23 6.47
N ILE A 220 1.51 10.47 6.25
CA ILE A 220 2.02 11.32 5.19
C ILE A 220 2.91 12.37 5.84
N LEU A 221 4.06 12.59 5.25
CA LEU A 221 4.92 13.71 5.57
C LEU A 221 4.82 14.71 4.44
N GLU A 222 4.41 15.93 4.76
CA GLU A 222 4.36 17.04 3.84
C GLU A 222 5.53 17.98 4.11
N SER A 223 6.12 18.45 3.02
CA SER A 223 7.08 19.55 2.98
C SER A 223 6.54 20.62 2.04
N PRO A 224 7.14 21.82 1.99
CA PRO A 224 6.65 22.89 1.12
C PRO A 224 6.57 22.52 -0.38
N ASP A 225 7.40 21.58 -0.84
CA ASP A 225 7.56 21.23 -2.24
C ASP A 225 7.29 19.75 -2.56
N LYS A 226 7.22 18.87 -1.55
CA LYS A 226 7.12 17.42 -1.74
C LYS A 226 6.23 16.73 -0.71
N THR A 227 5.66 15.61 -1.14
CA THR A 227 4.90 14.71 -0.29
C THR A 227 5.61 13.36 -0.18
N TYR A 228 5.62 12.79 1.03
CA TYR A 228 6.21 11.49 1.30
C TYR A 228 5.23 10.57 2.02
N LEU A 229 5.17 9.31 1.60
CA LEU A 229 4.60 8.23 2.39
C LEU A 229 5.68 7.72 3.35
N ILE A 230 5.38 7.66 4.64
CA ILE A 230 6.35 7.29 5.66
C ILE A 230 5.88 6.16 6.57
N GLY A 231 6.83 5.33 6.99
CA GLY A 231 6.65 4.34 8.05
C GLY A 231 7.89 4.14 8.89
N TRP A 232 7.72 3.42 9.99
CA TRP A 232 8.78 3.06 10.93
C TRP A 232 8.68 1.58 11.26
N ALA A 233 9.68 0.82 10.86
CA ALA A 233 9.76 -0.61 11.13
C ALA A 233 11.22 -1.02 11.36
N PRO A 234 11.48 -2.26 11.82
CA PRO A 234 12.82 -2.80 11.82
C PRO A 234 13.45 -2.74 10.42
N ARG A 235 14.78 -2.58 10.38
CA ARG A 235 15.54 -2.44 9.12
C ARG A 235 15.21 -3.52 8.08
N GLU A 236 15.11 -4.77 8.53
CA GLU A 236 14.80 -5.90 7.64
C GLU A 236 13.43 -5.74 6.99
N THR A 237 12.42 -5.34 7.77
CA THR A 237 11.09 -5.10 7.24
C THR A 237 11.02 -3.91 6.30
N ASN A 238 11.73 -2.82 6.60
CA ASN A 238 11.82 -1.67 5.70
C ASN A 238 12.43 -2.06 4.35
N ARG A 239 13.51 -2.86 4.37
CA ARG A 239 14.13 -3.39 3.15
C ARG A 239 13.12 -4.23 2.35
N ASP A 240 12.37 -5.10 3.03
CA ASP A 240 11.40 -5.97 2.38
C ASP A 240 10.20 -5.16 1.83
N THR A 241 9.80 -4.09 2.52
CA THR A 241 8.78 -3.13 2.05
C THR A 241 9.24 -2.37 0.79
N VAL A 242 10.49 -1.90 0.77
CA VAL A 242 11.08 -1.25 -0.41
C VAL A 242 11.14 -2.24 -1.58
N ALA A 243 11.57 -3.48 -1.33
CA ALA A 243 11.61 -4.52 -2.35
C ALA A 243 10.20 -4.84 -2.87
N TYR A 244 9.21 -4.95 -1.98
CA TYR A 244 7.83 -5.23 -2.35
C TYR A 244 7.22 -4.11 -3.23
N LEU A 245 7.37 -2.85 -2.81
CA LEU A 245 6.87 -1.70 -3.56
C LEU A 245 7.56 -1.50 -4.91
N THR A 246 8.87 -1.73 -4.98
CA THR A 246 9.67 -1.51 -6.21
C THR A 246 9.85 -2.76 -7.07
N ASN A 247 9.13 -3.83 -6.76
CA ASN A 247 9.29 -5.14 -7.40
C ASN A 247 10.76 -5.59 -7.46
N GLY A 248 11.50 -5.34 -6.38
CA GLY A 248 12.91 -5.69 -6.20
C GLY A 248 13.92 -4.81 -6.96
N THR A 249 13.47 -3.79 -7.71
CA THR A 249 14.37 -3.02 -8.59
C THR A 249 15.01 -1.81 -7.92
N SER A 250 14.55 -1.41 -6.72
CA SER A 250 14.93 -0.16 -6.02
C SER A 250 14.75 1.12 -6.86
N ARG A 251 14.09 1.03 -8.01
CA ARG A 251 13.79 2.16 -8.89
C ARG A 251 12.44 2.74 -8.55
N ALA A 252 12.24 3.98 -8.97
CA ALA A 252 10.94 4.62 -8.93
C ALA A 252 9.95 3.82 -9.79
N VAL A 253 8.72 3.68 -9.29
CA VAL A 253 7.64 2.96 -9.97
C VAL A 253 6.39 3.82 -10.03
N ALA A 254 5.66 3.76 -11.14
CA ALA A 254 4.39 4.47 -11.27
C ALA A 254 3.24 3.60 -10.77
N LEU A 255 2.55 4.04 -9.71
CA LEU A 255 1.46 3.30 -9.06
C LEU A 255 0.22 4.18 -8.87
N HIS A 256 -0.95 3.64 -9.21
CA HIS A 256 -2.24 4.21 -8.87
C HIS A 256 -2.45 4.04 -7.36
N VAL A 257 -2.56 5.16 -6.65
CA VAL A 257 -2.59 5.16 -5.18
C VAL A 257 -4.03 5.16 -4.69
N PHE A 258 -4.36 4.12 -3.93
CA PHE A 258 -5.59 4.00 -3.16
C PHE A 258 -5.25 4.02 -1.67
N SER A 259 -5.99 4.81 -0.89
CA SER A 259 -5.85 4.87 0.55
C SER A 259 -7.19 4.63 1.23
N PHE A 260 -7.19 3.77 2.24
CA PHE A 260 -8.32 3.68 3.17
C PHE A 260 -8.31 4.90 4.07
N ARG A 261 -9.47 5.52 4.25
CA ARG A 261 -9.68 6.71 5.07
C ARG A 261 -10.72 6.42 6.16
N PRO A 262 -10.32 6.33 7.44
CA PRO A 262 -11.26 6.04 8.54
C PRO A 262 -12.37 7.08 8.69
N ASP A 263 -12.10 8.34 8.36
CA ASP A 263 -13.08 9.43 8.44
C ASP A 263 -14.17 9.31 7.35
N MET A 264 -13.86 8.65 6.23
CA MET A 264 -14.80 8.39 5.15
C MET A 264 -15.40 6.98 5.17
N ASP A 265 -14.87 6.10 6.03
CA ASP A 265 -15.16 4.67 6.08
C ASP A 265 -15.12 4.02 4.68
N GLY A 266 -14.02 4.26 3.96
CA GLY A 266 -13.90 3.79 2.59
C GLY A 266 -12.56 4.07 1.96
N TRP A 267 -12.37 3.49 0.77
CA TRP A 267 -11.18 3.71 -0.05
C TRP A 267 -11.31 4.97 -0.88
N CYS A 268 -10.20 5.68 -1.02
CA CYS A 268 -10.04 6.87 -1.84
C CYS A 268 -8.91 6.67 -2.84
N TYR A 269 -9.16 7.01 -4.09
CA TYR A 269 -8.20 7.07 -5.16
C TYR A 269 -7.60 8.48 -5.27
N PHE A 270 -6.27 8.58 -5.26
CA PHE A 270 -5.52 9.85 -5.29
C PHE A 270 -4.83 10.16 -6.63
N GLY A 271 -4.88 9.23 -7.58
CA GLY A 271 -4.18 9.36 -8.86
C GLY A 271 -2.96 8.47 -8.99
N LEU A 272 -2.36 8.50 -10.18
CA LEU A 272 -1.08 7.88 -10.48
C LEU A 272 0.05 8.71 -9.88
N HIS A 273 0.96 8.06 -9.14
CA HIS A 273 2.15 8.67 -8.57
C HIS A 273 3.40 7.88 -8.98
N ILE A 274 4.50 8.59 -9.24
CA ILE A 274 5.85 8.02 -9.20
C ILE A 274 6.22 7.89 -7.73
N VAL A 275 6.36 6.65 -7.28
CA VAL A 275 6.75 6.27 -5.92
C VAL A 275 8.25 5.98 -5.93
N THR A 276 9.03 6.83 -5.27
CA THR A 276 10.50 6.73 -5.23
C THR A 276 10.96 6.45 -3.81
N PRO A 277 11.64 5.32 -3.53
CA PRO A 277 12.26 5.11 -2.23
C PRO A 277 13.31 6.20 -2.00
N VAL A 278 13.19 6.92 -0.90
CA VAL A 278 14.13 7.98 -0.54
C VAL A 278 14.65 7.77 0.87
N GLN A 279 15.92 8.10 1.07
CA GLN A 279 16.48 8.26 2.39
C GLN A 279 16.44 9.74 2.69
N LEU A 280 15.56 10.16 3.61
CA LEU A 280 15.55 11.55 4.05
C LEU A 280 16.82 11.82 4.85
N ASP A 281 17.40 12.99 4.61
CA ASP A 281 18.58 13.45 5.34
C ASP A 281 18.25 13.65 6.82
N LEU A 282 19.29 13.70 7.66
CA LEU A 282 19.19 13.89 9.12
C LEU A 282 18.41 15.15 9.53
N GLU A 283 18.22 16.10 8.59
CA GLU A 283 17.45 17.33 8.80
C GLU A 283 15.98 17.05 9.14
N TRP A 284 15.37 16.03 8.54
CA TRP A 284 14.06 15.56 8.92
C TRP A 284 14.14 14.16 9.52
N SER A 285 14.44 14.12 10.82
CA SER A 285 14.43 12.89 11.61
C SER A 285 13.41 13.00 12.74
N TRP A 286 12.95 11.87 13.26
CA TRP A 286 12.10 11.84 14.46
C TRP A 286 12.67 12.69 15.61
N ASN A 287 13.99 12.76 15.74
CA ASN A 287 14.66 13.53 16.80
C ASN A 287 14.45 15.05 16.67
N ASN A 288 14.08 15.51 15.48
CA ASN A 288 13.80 16.91 15.19
C ASN A 288 12.30 17.24 15.27
N LEU A 289 11.43 16.24 15.48
CA LEU A 289 10.01 16.50 15.71
C LEU A 289 9.84 17.21 17.06
N GLY A 290 8.98 18.23 17.08
CA GLY A 290 8.56 18.86 18.31
C GLY A 290 7.95 17.83 19.26
N LYS A 291 8.07 18.05 20.58
CA LYS A 291 7.58 17.10 21.61
C LYS A 291 6.12 16.68 21.39
N LYS A 292 5.29 17.61 20.90
CA LYS A 292 3.88 17.38 20.58
C LYS A 292 3.72 16.41 19.41
N ASP A 293 4.43 16.62 18.31
CA ASP A 293 4.32 15.80 17.10
C ASP A 293 4.94 14.43 17.31
N ALA A 294 6.04 14.35 18.04
CA ALA A 294 6.60 13.08 18.51
C ALA A 294 5.56 12.30 19.35
N HIS A 295 4.92 12.95 20.33
CA HIS A 295 3.88 12.28 21.11
C HIS A 295 2.68 11.81 20.26
N MET A 296 2.26 12.63 19.30
CA MET A 296 1.18 12.30 18.36
C MET A 296 1.54 11.09 17.50
N LEU A 297 2.72 11.09 16.89
CA LEU A 297 3.17 10.01 16.04
C LEU A 297 3.36 8.71 16.85
N ALA A 298 3.87 8.74 18.09
CA ALA A 298 3.89 7.57 18.94
C ALA A 298 2.47 7.03 19.24
N GLY A 299 1.49 7.92 19.41
CA GLY A 299 0.08 7.56 19.54
C GLY A 299 -0.49 6.87 18.31
N GLU A 300 -0.22 7.42 17.12
CA GLU A 300 -0.67 6.85 15.85
C GLU A 300 0.01 5.52 15.53
N LEU A 301 1.32 5.38 15.80
CA LEU A 301 2.03 4.10 15.66
C LEU A 301 1.44 3.04 16.59
N LYS A 302 1.16 3.38 17.85
CA LYS A 302 0.50 2.45 18.79
C LYS A 302 -0.84 1.97 18.25
N LYS A 303 -1.68 2.91 17.79
CA LYS A 303 -3.00 2.63 17.23
C LYS A 303 -2.89 1.70 16.02
N ARG A 304 -1.94 1.97 15.12
CA ARG A 304 -1.69 1.20 13.90
C ARG A 304 -1.24 -0.23 14.20
N TRP A 305 -0.27 -0.39 15.10
CA TRP A 305 0.32 -1.70 15.38
C TRP A 305 -0.63 -2.61 16.16
N ASN A 306 -1.67 -2.04 16.76
CA ASN A 306 -2.68 -2.73 17.56
C ASN A 306 -2.01 -3.69 18.57
N SER A 307 -0.97 -3.19 19.23
CA SER A 307 -0.14 -3.93 20.16
C SER A 307 -0.22 -3.31 21.55
N ASP A 308 0.11 -4.10 22.57
CA ASP A 308 0.16 -3.63 23.96
C ASP A 308 1.38 -2.71 24.25
N ILE A 309 2.16 -2.38 23.21
CA ILE A 309 3.35 -1.53 23.32
C ILE A 309 2.93 -0.11 23.73
N SER A 310 3.57 0.40 24.78
CA SER A 310 3.29 1.74 25.28
C SER A 310 3.90 2.83 24.39
N PRO A 311 3.32 4.04 24.28
CA PRO A 311 3.92 5.11 23.48
C PRO A 311 5.34 5.49 23.92
N SER A 312 5.65 5.34 25.21
CA SER A 312 7.00 5.51 25.77
C SER A 312 7.99 4.47 25.25
N GLU A 313 7.56 3.23 25.11
CA GLU A 313 8.39 2.15 24.55
C GLU A 313 8.62 2.38 23.06
N ILE A 314 7.59 2.76 22.29
CA ILE A 314 7.72 3.18 20.88
C ILE A 314 8.76 4.30 20.74
N THR A 315 8.68 5.31 21.60
CA THR A 315 9.63 6.42 21.63
C THR A 315 11.06 5.91 21.90
N SER A 316 11.22 4.97 22.84
CA SER A 316 12.52 4.35 23.14
C SER A 316 13.07 3.54 21.97
N MET A 317 12.22 2.81 21.23
CA MET A 317 12.60 2.06 20.04
C MET A 317 13.05 2.98 18.90
N LEU A 318 12.37 4.12 18.71
CA LEU A 318 12.76 5.15 17.74
C LEU A 318 14.11 5.80 18.12
N GLN A 319 14.28 6.17 19.40
CA GLN A 319 15.52 6.78 19.91
C GLN A 319 16.73 5.84 19.85
N SER A 320 16.51 4.55 20.09
CA SER A 320 17.56 3.52 20.04
C SER A 320 17.87 3.02 18.63
N GLY A 321 17.10 3.44 17.62
CA GLY A 321 17.25 2.99 16.24
C GLY A 321 16.80 1.56 15.99
N GLN A 322 16.03 0.96 16.90
CA GLN A 322 15.38 -0.35 16.65
C GLN A 322 14.33 -0.25 15.56
N LEU A 323 13.73 0.93 15.42
CA LEU A 323 12.82 1.29 14.34
C LEU A 323 13.50 2.32 13.47
N GLU A 324 13.65 1.98 12.19
CA GLU A 324 14.19 2.88 11.20
C GLU A 324 13.06 3.49 10.39
N GLN A 325 13.28 4.72 9.96
CA GLN A 325 12.38 5.40 9.06
C GLN A 325 12.50 4.80 7.65
N CYS A 326 11.37 4.58 6.99
CA CYS A 326 11.28 4.23 5.58
C CYS A 326 10.35 5.23 4.89
N CYS A 327 10.86 5.87 3.82
CA CYS A 327 10.16 6.94 3.13
C CYS A 327 10.07 6.64 1.63
N PHE A 328 8.93 7.02 1.06
CA PHE A 328 8.69 7.03 -0.36
C PHE A 328 8.21 8.42 -0.78
N GLU A 329 8.99 9.11 -1.62
CA GLU A 329 8.53 10.34 -2.26
C GLU A 329 7.41 10.01 -3.25
N LEU A 330 6.31 10.76 -3.16
CA LEU A 330 5.18 10.68 -4.06
C LEU A 330 5.22 11.89 -4.99
N SER A 331 5.31 11.65 -6.30
CA SER A 331 5.25 12.71 -7.32
C SER A 331 4.19 12.40 -8.35
N SER A 332 3.31 13.37 -8.64
CA SER A 332 2.26 13.24 -9.65
C SER A 332 2.51 14.08 -10.91
N THR A 333 3.68 14.75 -10.99
CA THR A 333 4.01 15.69 -12.06
C THR A 333 3.99 15.02 -13.43
N GLY A 334 3.16 15.53 -14.35
CA GLY A 334 3.08 15.04 -15.73
C GLY A 334 2.28 13.74 -15.91
N LEU A 335 1.56 13.30 -14.88
CA LEU A 335 0.77 12.06 -14.90
C LEU A 335 -0.74 12.29 -15.07
N GLU A 336 -1.16 13.53 -15.34
CA GLU A 336 -2.57 13.96 -15.38
C GLU A 336 -3.38 13.14 -16.38
N SER A 337 -2.83 12.98 -17.60
CA SER A 337 -3.50 12.26 -18.67
C SER A 337 -3.68 10.78 -18.34
N ARG A 338 -2.67 10.14 -17.73
CA ARG A 338 -2.74 8.71 -17.36
C ARG A 338 -3.70 8.49 -16.21
N THR A 339 -3.69 9.37 -15.21
CA THR A 339 -4.66 9.38 -14.12
C THR A 339 -6.09 9.48 -14.66
N ARG A 340 -6.35 10.42 -15.58
CA ARG A 340 -7.68 10.58 -16.19
C ARG A 340 -8.10 9.37 -17.00
N SER A 341 -7.21 8.82 -17.83
CA SER A 341 -7.51 7.61 -18.61
C SER A 341 -7.90 6.45 -17.69
N PHE A 342 -7.16 6.23 -16.60
CA PHE A 342 -7.49 5.18 -15.64
C PHE A 342 -8.87 5.38 -15.02
N VAL A 343 -9.23 6.61 -14.62
CA VAL A 343 -10.56 6.91 -14.04
C VAL A 343 -11.69 6.60 -15.04
N ILE A 344 -11.51 6.97 -16.31
CA ILE A 344 -12.49 6.70 -17.37
C ILE A 344 -12.60 5.19 -17.62
N ASP A 345 -11.47 4.50 -17.74
CA ASP A 345 -11.42 3.07 -18.08
C ASP A 345 -11.96 2.16 -16.95
N THR A 346 -11.93 2.64 -15.71
CA THR A 346 -12.42 1.92 -14.52
C THR A 346 -13.77 2.41 -14.00
N ASP A 347 -14.33 3.46 -14.62
CA ASP A 347 -15.63 4.04 -14.27
C ASP A 347 -15.72 4.48 -12.78
N LEU A 348 -14.64 5.05 -12.25
CA LEU A 348 -14.56 5.44 -10.82
C LEU A 348 -15.33 6.72 -10.48
N GLU A 349 -15.69 7.54 -11.48
CA GLU A 349 -16.43 8.80 -11.25
C GLU A 349 -17.90 8.55 -10.87
N ASP A 350 -18.54 7.55 -11.49
CA ASP A 350 -19.96 7.30 -11.32
C ASP A 350 -20.32 6.78 -9.91
N SER A 351 -19.38 6.12 -9.23
CA SER A 351 -19.57 5.56 -7.89
C SER A 351 -19.25 6.52 -6.75
N ALA A 352 -18.54 7.63 -7.00
CA ALA A 352 -18.19 8.60 -5.97
C ALA A 352 -19.38 9.48 -5.52
N GLY A 353 -20.48 9.50 -6.29
CA GLY A 353 -21.59 10.44 -6.10
C GLY A 353 -22.83 9.94 -5.34
N THR A 354 -22.87 8.68 -4.89
CA THR A 354 -24.13 8.04 -4.44
C THR A 354 -24.38 8.05 -2.91
N ARG A 355 -23.81 8.98 -2.14
CA ARG A 355 -24.02 9.03 -0.68
C ARG A 355 -25.21 9.86 -0.24
#